data_AF-A0A9C7QG79-F1
#
_entry.id   AF-A0A9C7QG79-F1
#
_cell.length_a   1.000
_cell.length_b   1.000
_cell.length_c   1.000
_cell.angle_alpha   90.00
_cell.angle_beta   90.00
_cell.angle_gamma   90.00
#
_symmetry.space_group_name_H-M   'P 1'
#
loop_
_entity.id
_entity.type
_entity.pdbx_description
1 polymer ?
#
loop_
_entity_poly.entity_id
_entity_poly.type
_entity_poly.pdbx_seq_one_letter_code
_entity_poly.pdbx_strand_id
1 'polypeptide(L)' 'GASINYFESEGGTAYVSVGDRKKHGTIDVNIDGEMYQLNRGQIVSQEKILDIAAEFMKDMKLPECVEWEKL' A
#
# COMPACT_ATOMS: atom_id res chain seq x y z
N GLY A 1 -1.09 -0.80 -11.07
CA GLY A 1 -1.04 -0.16 -9.75
C GLY A 1 -0.73 -1.22 -8.72
N ALA A 2 -0.48 -0.82 -7.48
CA ALA A 2 -0.25 -1.74 -6.37
C ALA A 2 -0.92 -1.22 -5.10
N SER A 3 -1.28 -2.12 -4.20
CA SER A 3 -1.51 -1.75 -2.80
C SER A 3 -0.17 -1.85 -2.09
N ILE A 4 0.23 -0.80 -1.37
CA ILE A 4 1.49 -0.78 -0.61
C ILE A 4 1.15 -0.96 0.86
N ASN A 5 1.81 -1.91 1.51
CA ASN A 5 1.72 -2.10 2.96
C ASN A 5 3.04 -1.64 3.58
N TYR A 6 2.95 -0.88 4.67
CA TYR A 6 4.08 -0.55 5.52
C TYR A 6 3.83 -1.19 6.89
N PHE A 7 4.84 -1.93 7.37
CA PHE A 7 4.84 -2.53 8.68
C PHE A 7 5.92 -1.85 9.49
N GLU A 8 5.56 -1.27 10.63
CA GLU A 8 6.55 -0.91 11.65
C GLU A 8 7.27 -2.17 12.16
N SER A 9 8.28 -1.99 13.01
CA SER A 9 8.96 -3.08 13.71
C SER A 9 7.97 -4.08 14.32
N GLU A 10 8.39 -5.31 14.55
CA GLU A 10 7.56 -6.39 15.10
C GLU A 10 6.64 -5.93 16.25
N GLY A 11 5.33 -6.17 16.11
CA GLY A 11 4.29 -5.71 17.04
C GLY A 11 3.84 -4.25 16.87
N GLY A 12 4.41 -3.52 15.90
CA GLY A 12 4.09 -2.13 15.59
C GLY A 12 2.85 -1.95 14.71
N THR A 13 2.57 -0.69 14.37
CA THR A 13 1.42 -0.34 13.53
C THR A 13 1.64 -0.78 12.09
N ALA A 14 0.60 -1.33 11.46
CA ALA A 14 0.56 -1.56 10.03
C ALA A 14 -0.28 -0.49 9.33
N TYR A 15 0.14 -0.13 8.12
CA TYR A 15 -0.51 0.86 7.28
C TYR A 15 -0.68 0.32 5.87
N VAL A 16 -1.73 0.76 5.19
CA VAL A 16 -1.99 0.49 3.77
C VAL A 16 -2.14 1.80 3.00
N SER A 17 -1.63 1.83 1.77
CA SER A 17 -1.72 3.01 0.91
C SER A 17 -3.17 3.35 0.57
N VAL A 18 -3.47 4.64 0.47
CA VAL A 18 -4.72 5.14 -0.10
C VAL A 18 -4.47 5.56 -1.55
N GLY A 19 -5.17 4.90 -2.47
CA GLY A 19 -5.17 5.20 -3.90
C GLY A 19 -6.30 6.17 -4.26
N ASP A 20 -7.36 5.64 -4.87
CA ASP A 20 -8.55 6.39 -5.27
C ASP A 20 -9.77 5.94 -4.46
N ARG A 21 -10.15 6.71 -3.43
CA ARG A 21 -11.28 6.40 -2.53
C ARG A 21 -12.63 6.26 -3.26
N LYS A 22 -12.76 6.77 -4.50
CA LYS A 22 -13.97 6.62 -5.30
C LYS A 22 -14.08 5.26 -5.98
N LYS A 23 -12.99 4.48 -6.02
CA LYS A 23 -13.01 3.12 -6.56
C LYS A 23 -13.46 2.14 -5.48
N HIS A 24 -14.69 1.67 -5.64
CA HIS A 24 -15.31 0.71 -4.74
C HIS A 24 -15.07 -0.73 -5.19
N GLY A 25 -15.25 -1.67 -4.26
CA GLY A 25 -15.15 -3.11 -4.50
C GLY A 25 -13.73 -3.64 -4.36
N THR A 26 -13.59 -4.95 -4.60
CA THR A 26 -12.33 -5.67 -4.45
C THR A 26 -11.78 -6.15 -5.79
N ILE A 27 -10.51 -6.55 -5.78
CA ILE A 27 -9.87 -7.33 -6.83
C ILE A 27 -9.19 -8.54 -6.18
N ASP A 28 -9.36 -9.70 -6.77
CA ASP A 28 -8.67 -10.90 -6.32
C ASP A 28 -7.23 -10.88 -6.82
N VAL A 29 -6.28 -11.10 -5.90
CA VAL A 29 -4.85 -11.23 -6.19
C VAL A 29 -4.34 -12.57 -5.67
N ASN A 30 -3.51 -13.22 -6.47
CA ASN A 30 -2.83 -14.44 -6.04
C ASN A 30 -1.45 -14.07 -5.50
N ILE A 31 -1.21 -14.39 -4.23
CA ILE A 31 0.09 -14.22 -3.57
C ILE A 31 0.50 -15.62 -3.09
N ASP A 32 1.59 -16.14 -3.64
CA ASP A 32 2.16 -17.46 -3.30
C ASP A 32 1.15 -18.62 -3.35
N GLY A 33 0.24 -18.59 -4.33
CA GLY A 33 -0.78 -19.62 -4.54
C GLY A 33 -2.07 -19.40 -3.75
N GLU A 34 -2.07 -18.46 -2.81
CA GLU A 34 -3.25 -18.08 -2.03
C GLU A 34 -3.97 -16.87 -2.63
N MET A 35 -5.30 -16.90 -2.58
CA MET A 35 -6.15 -15.84 -3.12
C MET A 35 -6.51 -14.83 -2.03
N TYR A 36 -6.17 -13.56 -2.27
CA TYR A 36 -6.46 -12.44 -1.39
C TYR A 36 -7.37 -11.43 -2.09
N GLN A 37 -8.19 -10.71 -1.33
CA GLN A 37 -9.02 -9.63 -1.86
C GLN A 37 -8.43 -8.28 -1.46
N LEU A 38 -8.03 -7.48 -2.44
CA LEU A 38 -7.56 -6.11 -2.22
C LEU A 38 -8.68 -5.12 -2.48
N ASN A 39 -8.82 -4.12 -1.62
CA ASN A 39 -9.74 -3.01 -1.86
C ASN A 39 -9.19 -2.13 -3.00
N ARG A 40 -10.01 -1.87 -4.02
CA ARG A 40 -9.62 -1.04 -5.16
C ARG A 40 -9.25 0.40 -4.77
N GLY A 41 -9.79 0.90 -3.67
CA GLY A 41 -9.46 2.20 -3.11
C GLY A 41 -8.06 2.30 -2.52
N GLN A 42 -7.39 1.18 -2.28
CA GLN A 42 -6.03 1.12 -1.72
C GLN A 42 -4.94 1.06 -2.82
N ILE A 43 -5.33 0.94 -4.09
CA ILE A 43 -4.40 0.75 -5.20
C ILE A 43 -3.88 2.10 -5.70
N VAL A 44 -2.59 2.37 -5.51
CA VAL A 44 -1.91 3.53 -6.09
C VAL A 44 -1.56 3.33 -7.56
N SER A 45 -1.37 4.43 -8.30
CA SER A 45 -0.92 4.37 -9.69
C SER A 45 0.50 3.82 -9.80
N GLN A 46 0.85 3.25 -10.96
CA GLN A 46 2.17 2.67 -11.18
C GLN A 46 3.30 3.70 -11.04
N GLU A 47 3.04 4.93 -11.49
CA GLU A 47 3.99 6.05 -11.41
C GLU A 47 4.38 6.36 -9.95
N LYS A 48 3.43 6.32 -9.01
CA LYS A 48 3.68 6.60 -7.58
C LYS A 48 4.50 5.52 -6.87
N ILE A 49 4.55 4.28 -7.39
CA ILE A 49 5.19 3.16 -6.69
C ILE A 49 6.69 3.44 -6.49
N LEU A 50 7.35 3.99 -7.53
CA LEU A 50 8.78 4.29 -7.47
C LEU A 50 9.08 5.45 -6.52
N ASP A 51 8.22 6.46 -6.46
CA ASP A 51 8.38 7.59 -5.54
C ASP A 51 8.26 7.14 -4.08
N ILE A 52 7.26 6.30 -3.78
CA ILE A 52 7.06 5.71 -2.44
C ILE A 52 8.29 4.90 -2.03
N ALA A 53 8.79 4.03 -2.91
CA ALA A 53 9.97 3.23 -2.64
C ALA A 53 11.22 4.10 -2.46
N ALA A 54 11.41 5.12 -3.29
CA ALA A 54 12.54 6.02 -3.21
C ALA A 54 12.54 6.86 -1.92
N GLU A 55 11.36 7.27 -1.43
CA GLU A 55 11.25 7.95 -0.15
C GLU A 55 11.52 7.01 1.03
N PHE A 56 10.91 5.82 1.04
CA PHE A 56 11.18 4.80 2.06
C PHE A 56 12.68 4.50 2.17
N MET A 57 13.38 4.33 1.05
CA MET A 57 14.80 3.97 1.06
C MET A 57 15.74 5.07 1.59
N LYS A 58 15.27 6.31 1.80
CA LYS A 58 16.10 7.39 2.35
C LYS A 58 16.34 7.23 3.85
N ASP A 59 15.32 6.84 4.60
CA ASP A 59 15.37 6.79 6.06
C ASP A 59 14.64 5.60 6.68
N MET A 60 14.09 4.71 5.86
CA MET A 60 13.33 3.51 6.23
C MET A 60 12.10 3.82 7.10
N LYS A 61 11.48 5.00 6.91
CA LYS A 61 10.25 5.41 7.59
C LYS A 61 9.05 5.40 6.66
N LEU A 62 7.85 5.56 7.25
CA LEU A 62 6.58 5.69 6.52
C LEU A 62 6.67 6.84 5.48
N PRO A 63 6.60 6.55 4.17
CA PRO A 63 6.72 7.57 3.12
C PRO A 63 5.60 8.61 3.19
N GLU A 64 5.91 9.91 3.14
CA GLU A 64 4.91 10.98 3.22
C GLU A 64 4.30 11.34 1.85
N CYS A 65 4.87 10.86 0.74
CA CYS A 65 4.39 11.15 -0.62
C CYS A 65 3.05 10.48 -0.99
N VAL A 66 2.45 9.73 -0.07
CA VAL A 66 1.17 9.05 -0.25
C VAL A 66 0.35 9.10 1.04
N GLU A 67 -0.98 9.10 0.90
CA GLU A 67 -1.87 8.93 2.04
C GLU A 67 -1.85 7.49 2.54
N TRP A 68 -1.99 7.34 3.86
CA TRP A 68 -2.03 6.03 4.52
C TRP A 68 -3.30 5.87 5.35
N GLU A 69 -3.79 4.65 5.39
CA GLU A 69 -4.83 4.20 6.31
C GLU A 69 -4.19 3.21 7.31
N LYS A 70 -4.47 3.39 8.59
CA LYS A 70 -4.00 2.49 9.64
C LYS A 70 -4.86 1.22 9.64
N LEU A 71 -4.20 0.06 9.68
CA LEU A 71 -4.84 -1.27 9.77
C LEU A 71 -5.06 -1.69 11.24
#